data_AF-A0A960PFB6-F1
#
_entry.id   AF-A0A960PFB6-F1
#
_cell.length_a   1.000
_cell.length_b   1.000
_cell.length_c   1.000
_cell.angle_alpha   90.00
_cell.angle_beta   90.00
_cell.angle_gamma   90.00
#
_symmetry.space_group_name_H-M   'P 1'
#
loop_
_entity.id
_entity.type
_entity.pdbx_description
1 polymer ?
#
loop_
_entity_poly.entity_id
_entity_poly.type
_entity_poly.pdbx_seq_one_letter_code
_entity_poly.pdbx_strand_id
1 'polypeptide(L)'
;YWLVLLMLVVNLAAAAVGFFSGKVVGRIVFSLEKYPWPSMMFLMPFIGILWGMAAGGIAGLFIFVFGAIFGAVIGGAVGGVALPLFAAFHRMLKSGEMIERKVYLPVAFGITFVICAFILGM
;
A
#
# COMPACT_ATOMS: atom_id res chain seq x y z
N TYR A 1 25.91 10.78 9.10
CA TYR A 1 25.87 9.33 9.40
C TYR A 1 24.62 8.92 10.18
N TRP A 2 24.29 9.54 11.32
CA TRP A 2 23.13 9.16 12.12
C TRP A 2 21.78 9.26 11.37
N LEU A 3 21.57 10.29 10.55
CA LEU A 3 20.36 10.46 9.73
C LEU A 3 20.16 9.32 8.73
N VAL A 4 21.24 8.84 8.10
CA VAL A 4 21.17 7.73 7.14
C VAL A 4 20.73 6.46 7.85
N LEU A 5 21.28 6.21 9.05
CA LEU A 5 20.95 5.05 9.87
C LEU A 5 19.49 5.11 10.35
N LEU A 6 19.04 6.29 10.77
CA LEU A 6 17.64 6.54 11.13
C LEU A 6 16.70 6.25 9.93
N MET A 7 17.00 6.80 8.75
CA MET A 7 16.19 6.56 7.55
C MET A 7 16.16 5.09 7.16
N LEU A 8 17.26 4.36 7.34
CA LEU A 8 17.32 2.92 7.07
C LEU A 8 16.42 2.14 8.03
N VAL A 9 16.45 2.47 9.33
CA VAL A 9 15.57 1.87 10.35
C VAL A 9 14.10 2.17 10.07
N VAL A 10 13.75 3.41 9.73
CA VAL A 10 12.39 3.81 9.37
C VAL A 10 11.90 2.99 8.17
N ASN A 11 12.71 2.88 7.12
CA ASN A 11 12.35 2.11 5.93
C ASN A 11 12.19 0.62 6.23
N LEU A 12 13.05 0.02 7.07
CA LEU A 12 12.90 -1.37 7.49
C LEU A 12 11.62 -1.58 8.30
N ALA A 13 11.31 -0.67 9.22
CA ALA A 13 10.07 -0.72 10.01
C ALA A 13 8.84 -0.59 9.09
N ALA A 14 8.85 0.37 8.16
CA ALA A 14 7.80 0.56 7.18
C ALA A 14 7.62 -0.67 6.28
N ALA A 15 8.72 -1.28 5.82
CA ALA A 15 8.70 -2.49 5.00
C ALA A 15 8.15 -3.69 5.78
N ALA A 16 8.56 -3.88 7.04
CA ALA A 16 8.06 -4.94 7.90
C ALA A 16 6.55 -4.78 8.15
N VAL A 17 6.12 -3.59 8.58
CA VAL A 17 4.71 -3.28 8.82
C VAL A 17 3.90 -3.46 7.54
N GLY A 18 4.38 -2.93 6.41
CA GLY A 18 3.75 -3.07 5.10
C GLY A 18 3.62 -4.53 4.68
N PHE A 19 4.63 -5.37 4.93
CA PHE A 19 4.60 -6.78 4.60
C PHE A 19 3.58 -7.57 5.44
N PHE A 20 3.55 -7.36 6.75
CA PHE A 20 2.60 -8.06 7.63
C PHE A 20 1.17 -7.56 7.45
N SER A 21 0.97 -6.24 7.44
CA SER A 21 -0.35 -5.65 7.22
C SER A 21 -0.89 -5.91 5.81
N GLY A 22 -0.01 -5.91 4.79
CA GLY A 22 -0.37 -6.18 3.40
C GLY A 22 -0.92 -7.59 3.21
N LYS A 23 -0.45 -8.60 3.98
CA LYS A 23 -1.05 -9.94 3.97
C LYS A 23 -2.49 -9.95 4.47
N VAL A 24 -2.77 -9.17 5.51
CA VAL A 24 -4.13 -9.04 6.08
C VAL A 24 -5.03 -8.34 5.06
N VAL A 25 -4.58 -7.22 4.50
CA VAL A 25 -5.32 -6.48 3.48
C VAL A 25 -5.57 -7.32 2.23
N GLY A 26 -4.57 -8.07 1.76
CA GLY A 26 -4.74 -8.99 0.63
C GLY A 26 -5.82 -10.04 0.88
N ARG A 27 -5.91 -10.57 2.11
CA ARG A 27 -6.99 -11.50 2.50
C ARG A 27 -8.37 -10.83 2.53
N ILE A 28 -8.44 -9.58 2.98
CA ILE A 28 -9.68 -8.78 2.95
C ILE A 28 -10.11 -8.54 1.50
N VAL A 29 -9.19 -8.10 0.64
CA VAL A 29 -9.46 -7.87 -0.79
C VAL A 29 -9.91 -9.16 -1.48
N PHE A 30 -9.26 -10.29 -1.22
CA PHE A 30 -9.68 -11.59 -1.75
C PHE A 30 -11.10 -11.96 -1.32
N SER A 31 -11.46 -11.65 -0.07
CA SER A 31 -12.81 -11.91 0.45
C SER A 31 -13.85 -10.98 -0.22
N LEU A 32 -13.45 -9.74 -0.52
CA LEU A 32 -14.28 -8.76 -1.22
C LEU A 32 -14.46 -9.05 -2.71
N GLU A 33 -13.57 -9.84 -3.32
CA GLU A 33 -13.66 -10.17 -4.75
C GLU A 33 -14.94 -10.97 -5.08
N LYS A 34 -15.55 -11.60 -4.08
CA LYS A 34 -16.85 -12.31 -4.19
C LYS A 34 -18.05 -11.37 -4.38
N TYR A 35 -17.89 -10.07 -4.09
CA TYR A 35 -18.95 -9.08 -4.23
C TYR A 35 -19.03 -8.51 -5.65
N PRO A 36 -20.18 -7.95 -6.06
CA PRO A 36 -20.30 -7.26 -7.34
C PRO A 36 -19.32 -6.09 -7.43
N TRP A 37 -18.79 -5.87 -8.63
CA TRP A 37 -17.69 -4.94 -8.91
C TRP A 37 -17.90 -3.51 -8.36
N PRO A 38 -19.10 -2.90 -8.46
CA PRO A 38 -19.33 -1.56 -7.91
C PRO A 38 -19.16 -1.50 -6.39
N SER A 39 -19.67 -2.51 -5.68
CA SER A 39 -19.56 -2.59 -4.21
C SER A 39 -18.11 -2.79 -3.77
N MET A 40 -17.36 -3.64 -4.50
CA MET A 40 -15.93 -3.84 -4.25
C MET A 40 -15.16 -2.54 -4.44
N MET A 41 -15.35 -1.85 -5.57
CA MET A 41 -14.68 -0.58 -5.87
C MET A 41 -15.01 0.53 -4.87
N PHE A 42 -16.22 0.54 -4.31
CA PHE A 42 -16.60 1.49 -3.27
C PHE A 42 -15.91 1.22 -1.93
N LEU A 43 -15.74 -0.05 -1.55
CA LEU A 43 -15.14 -0.44 -0.26
C LEU A 43 -13.61 -0.35 -0.25
N MET A 44 -12.96 -0.51 -1.40
CA MET A 44 -11.50 -0.56 -1.50
C MET A 44 -10.76 0.72 -1.10
N PRO A 45 -11.23 1.94 -1.45
CA PRO A 45 -10.63 3.18 -0.96
C PRO A 45 -10.59 3.25 0.57
N PHE A 46 -11.64 2.81 1.27
CA PHE A 46 -11.67 2.84 2.73
C PHE A 46 -10.66 1.88 3.35
N ILE A 47 -10.53 0.67 2.80
CA ILE A 47 -9.51 -0.29 3.23
C ILE A 47 -8.11 0.27 2.95
N GLY A 48 -7.94 0.87 1.78
CA GLY A 48 -6.69 1.52 1.38
C GLY A 48 -6.31 2.66 2.32
N ILE A 49 -7.26 3.52 2.69
CA ILE A 49 -7.07 4.62 3.64
C ILE A 49 -6.68 4.09 5.02
N LEU A 50 -7.43 3.12 5.56
CA LEU A 50 -7.15 2.54 6.88
C LEU A 50 -5.77 1.88 6.92
N TRP A 51 -5.45 1.09 5.90
CA TRP A 51 -4.15 0.44 5.78
C TRP A 51 -3.01 1.46 5.63
N GLY A 52 -3.20 2.45 4.76
CA GLY A 52 -2.23 3.51 4.50
C GLY A 52 -1.97 4.38 5.73
N MET A 53 -3.02 4.72 6.50
CA MET A 53 -2.89 5.44 7.76
C MET A 53 -2.10 4.63 8.79
N ALA A 54 -2.40 3.33 8.93
CA ALA A 54 -1.71 2.46 9.86
C ALA A 54 -0.23 2.28 9.49
N ALA A 55 0.06 1.96 8.22
CA ALA A 55 1.42 1.74 7.74
C ALA A 55 2.26 3.03 7.79
N GLY A 56 1.70 4.13 7.30
CA GLY A 56 2.35 5.44 7.28
C GLY A 56 2.51 6.04 8.69
N GLY A 57 1.52 5.85 9.56
CA GLY A 57 1.59 6.30 10.96
C GLY A 57 2.68 5.58 11.75
N ILE A 58 2.79 4.25 11.61
CA ILE A 58 3.84 3.48 12.30
C ILE A 58 5.23 3.85 11.78
N ALA A 59 5.39 4.03 10.47
CA ALA A 59 6.65 4.51 9.91
C ALA A 59 7.01 5.92 10.40
N GLY A 60 6.02 6.81 10.49
CA GLY A 60 6.18 8.19 10.93
C GLY A 60 6.52 8.36 12.42
N LEU A 61 6.11 7.41 13.28
CA LEU A 61 6.45 7.43 14.71
C LEU A 61 7.96 7.46 14.97
N PHE A 62 8.76 6.89 14.07
CA PHE A 62 10.22 6.88 14.17
C PHE A 62 10.87 8.22 13.82
N ILE A 63 10.14 9.15 13.19
CA ILE A 63 10.61 10.50 12.81
C ILE A 63 9.86 11.56 13.63
N PHE A 64 9.68 11.32 14.94
CA PHE A 64 8.91 12.13 15.89
C PHE A 64 7.39 11.97 15.77
N VAL A 65 6.66 12.15 16.89
CA VAL A 65 5.19 11.97 16.98
C VAL A 65 4.42 12.78 15.93
N PHE A 66 4.94 13.94 15.51
CA PHE A 66 4.40 14.72 14.40
C PHE A 66 4.52 14.00 13.05
N GLY A 67 5.63 13.30 12.82
CA GLY A 67 5.84 12.45 11.65
C GLY A 67 4.79 11.35 11.54
N ALA A 68 4.25 10.85 12.65
CA ALA A 68 3.16 9.86 12.64
C ALA A 68 1.86 10.42 12.07
N ILE A 69 1.51 11.67 12.37
CA ILE A 69 0.29 12.31 11.85
C ILE A 69 0.43 12.53 10.34
N PHE A 70 1.52 13.16 9.90
CA PHE A 70 1.76 13.39 8.48
C PHE A 70 1.90 12.08 7.70
N GLY A 71 2.62 11.11 8.27
CA GLY A 71 2.77 9.77 7.70
C GLY A 71 1.42 9.05 7.57
N ALA A 72 0.55 9.14 8.57
CA ALA A 72 -0.78 8.58 8.49
C ALA A 72 -1.65 9.26 7.43
N VAL A 73 -1.68 10.60 7.38
CA VAL A 73 -2.47 11.35 6.39
C VAL A 73 -2.02 11.06 4.97
N ILE A 74 -0.71 11.16 4.70
CA ILE A 74 -0.13 10.90 3.38
C ILE A 74 -0.32 9.42 3.01
N GLY A 75 0.00 8.51 3.94
CA GLY A 75 -0.16 7.08 3.75
C GLY A 75 -1.60 6.70 3.44
N GLY A 76 -2.57 7.29 4.16
CA GLY A 76 -4.00 7.10 3.93
C GLY A 76 -4.46 7.60 2.57
N ALA A 77 -4.03 8.80 2.17
CA ALA A 77 -4.35 9.34 0.84
C ALA A 77 -3.81 8.45 -0.29
N VAL A 78 -2.54 8.06 -0.19
CA VAL A 78 -1.89 7.17 -1.17
C VAL A 78 -2.55 5.80 -1.17
N GLY A 79 -2.78 5.20 -0.01
CA GLY A 79 -3.41 3.89 0.13
C GLY A 79 -4.84 3.87 -0.42
N GLY A 80 -5.61 4.92 -0.19
CA GLY A 80 -6.98 5.07 -0.70
C GLY A 80 -7.09 5.07 -2.21
N VAL A 81 -6.07 5.56 -2.91
CA VAL A 81 -6.01 5.55 -4.38
C VAL A 81 -5.33 4.29 -4.90
N ALA A 82 -4.23 3.87 -4.27
CA ALA A 82 -3.42 2.75 -4.73
C ALA A 82 -4.17 1.42 -4.62
N LEU A 83 -4.94 1.19 -3.55
CA LEU A 83 -5.65 -0.08 -3.34
C LEU A 83 -6.73 -0.38 -4.39
N PRO A 84 -7.69 0.54 -4.70
CA PRO A 84 -8.68 0.28 -5.74
C PRO A 84 -8.03 0.16 -7.12
N LEU A 85 -6.99 0.94 -7.40
CA LEU A 85 -6.24 0.86 -8.64
C LEU A 85 -5.56 -0.51 -8.78
N PHE A 86 -4.89 -0.98 -7.72
CA PHE A 86 -4.24 -2.29 -7.69
C PHE A 86 -5.24 -3.41 -7.89
N ALA A 87 -6.39 -3.35 -7.23
CA ALA A 87 -7.40 -4.39 -7.36
C ALA A 87 -8.07 -4.39 -8.73
N ALA A 88 -8.26 -3.22 -9.36
CA ALA A 88 -8.72 -3.13 -10.73
C ALA A 88 -7.73 -3.82 -11.68
N PHE A 89 -6.45 -3.45 -11.59
CA PHE A 89 -5.39 -4.07 -12.39
C PHE A 89 -5.24 -5.56 -12.10
N HIS A 90 -5.26 -5.97 -10.83
CA HIS A 90 -5.17 -7.38 -10.44
C HIS A 90 -6.26 -8.21 -11.10
N ARG A 91 -7.50 -7.71 -11.10
CA ARG A 91 -8.63 -8.40 -11.74
C ARG A 91 -8.54 -8.43 -13.26
N MET A 92 -7.94 -7.42 -13.89
CA MET A 92 -7.70 -7.37 -15.34
C MET A 92 -6.54 -8.28 -15.78
N LEU A 93 -5.51 -8.41 -14.94
CA LEU A 93 -4.27 -9.14 -15.23
C LEU A 93 -4.28 -10.59 -14.74
N LYS A 94 -5.23 -10.98 -13.89
CA LYS A 94 -5.33 -12.38 -13.46
C LYS A 94 -5.74 -13.26 -14.63
N SER A 95 -5.02 -14.37 -14.82
CA SER A 95 -5.42 -15.45 -15.71
C SER A 95 -5.82 -16.64 -14.82
N GLY A 96 -7.12 -16.80 -14.59
CA GLY A 96 -7.65 -17.74 -13.58
C GLY A 96 -7.71 -17.13 -12.17
N GLU A 97 -7.14 -17.81 -11.16
CA GLU A 97 -7.15 -17.38 -9.76
C GLU A 97 -5.91 -16.59 -9.31
N MET A 98 -4.85 -16.54 -10.13
CA MET A 98 -3.59 -15.87 -9.79
C MET A 98 -3.01 -15.09 -10.96
N ILE A 99 -2.25 -14.04 -10.65
CA ILE A 99 -1.37 -13.38 -11.62
C ILE A 99 -0.18 -14.29 -11.86
N GLU A 100 0.19 -14.47 -13.14
CA GLU A 100 1.40 -15.20 -13.50
C GLU A 100 2.63 -14.57 -12.83
N ARG A 101 3.47 -15.39 -12.19
CA ARG A 101 4.65 -14.94 -11.44
C ARG A 101 5.60 -14.06 -12.27
N LYS A 102 5.63 -14.25 -13.59
CA LYS A 102 6.41 -13.45 -14.55
C LYS A 102 5.92 -11.99 -14.64
N VAL A 103 4.63 -11.75 -14.42
CA VAL A 103 3.98 -10.43 -14.52
C VAL A 103 3.87 -9.76 -13.14
N TYR A 104 3.89 -10.55 -12.06
CA TYR A 104 3.78 -10.05 -10.69
C TYR A 104 4.89 -9.08 -10.28
N LEU A 105 6.16 -9.43 -10.54
CA LEU A 105 7.32 -8.61 -10.15
C LEU A 105 7.33 -7.24 -10.85
N PRO A 106 7.18 -7.15 -12.19
CA PRO A 106 7.06 -5.87 -12.88
C PRO A 106 5.92 -5.00 -12.35
N VAL A 107 4.77 -5.60 -12.04
CA VAL A 107 3.61 -4.87 -11.51
C VAL A 107 3.90 -4.34 -10.11
N ALA A 108 4.42 -5.17 -9.21
CA ALA A 108 4.76 -4.77 -7.84
C ALA A 108 5.81 -3.65 -7.80
N PHE A 109 6.87 -3.78 -8.59
CA PHE A 109 7.89 -2.73 -8.71
C PHE A 109 7.34 -1.48 -9.40
N GLY A 110 6.60 -1.63 -10.49
CA GLY A 110 6.02 -0.51 -11.23
C GLY A 110 5.11 0.34 -10.35
N ILE A 111 4.21 -0.28 -9.59
CA ILE A 111 3.32 0.45 -8.66
C ILE A 111 4.13 1.14 -7.57
N THR A 112 5.11 0.46 -6.99
CA THR A 112 5.97 1.04 -5.95
C THR A 112 6.72 2.26 -6.49
N PHE A 113 7.31 2.17 -7.69
CA PHE A 113 8.01 3.27 -8.32
C PHE A 113 7.09 4.42 -8.71
N VAL A 114 5.87 4.15 -9.20
CA VAL A 114 4.88 5.19 -9.50
C VAL A 114 4.47 5.92 -8.22
N ILE A 115 4.22 5.21 -7.12
CA ILE A 115 3.92 5.83 -5.81
C ILE A 115 5.10 6.69 -5.35
N CYS A 116 6.33 6.18 -5.45
CA CYS A 116 7.53 6.95 -5.13
C CYS A 116 7.65 8.22 -5.99
N ALA A 117 7.39 8.13 -7.30
CA ALA A 117 7.42 9.27 -8.21
C ALA A 117 6.37 10.34 -7.82
N PHE A 118 5.13 9.92 -7.53
CA PHE A 118 4.09 10.83 -7.04
C PHE A 118 4.47 11.53 -5.73
N ILE A 119 5.07 10.80 -4.78
CA ILE A 119 5.52 11.38 -3.50
C ILE A 119 6.69 12.35 -3.73
N LEU A 120 7.58 12.05 -4.66
CA LEU A 120 8.73 12.90 -5.01
C LEU A 120 8.37 14.06 -5.95
N GLY A 121 7.15 14.09 -6.50
CA GLY A 121 6.68 15.11 -7.44
C GLY A 121 7.30 15.01 -8.84
N MET A 122 7.66 13.80 -9.27
CA MET A 122 8.23 13.51 -10.61
C MET A 122 7.19 13.04 -11.62
#